data_AF-T1H1Y1-F1
#
_entry.id   AF-T1H1Y1-F1
#
_cell.length_a   1.000
_cell.length_b   1.000
_cell.length_c   1.000
_cell.angle_alpha   90.00
_cell.angle_beta   90.00
_cell.angle_gamma   90.00
#
_symmetry.space_group_name_H-M   'P 1'
#
loop_
_entity.id
_entity.type
_entity.pdbx_description
1 polymer ?
#
loop_
_entity_poly.entity_id
_entity_poly.type
_entity_poly.pdbx_seq_one_letter_code
_entity_poly.pdbx_strand_id
1 'polypeptide(L)'
;MMLISSLTEMVDVSKFGSRIAVVNGNSGKYMVNPTHSVMQVFQDLKSSYGNFPTFLSLEQSLLSISSHMDAENSNKTNDWSGLSQVILVVSQNQQISTDAFDRAKTILQGEYTKYHDLYFIFLTDIPDTYKELVSTLSSYPEAFRKSHFLYVESSRKEPSEFNIPLMRTFRNIKKYLHIPPCIKGRGPDSYPDTTLDSYEDYVSRQQDNYYQINSQQLSLNKHFFVKFQGVSYGSITVCMERTHDNLECLSTLYNEFESVRLI
;
A
#
# COMPACT_ATOMS: atom_id res chain seq x y z
N MET A 1 -0.51 14.34 -16.60
CA MET A 1 -1.51 14.72 -15.57
C MET A 1 -2.64 13.70 -15.42
N MET A 2 -3.26 13.20 -16.51
CA MET A 2 -4.37 12.21 -16.42
C MET A 2 -4.01 10.94 -15.64
N LEU A 3 -2.80 10.39 -15.83
CA LEU A 3 -2.30 9.24 -15.06
C LEU A 3 -2.38 9.47 -13.55
N ILE A 4 -1.79 10.58 -13.07
CA ILE A 4 -1.70 10.84 -11.63
C ILE A 4 -3.08 11.13 -11.04
N SER A 5 -3.95 11.83 -11.77
CA SER A 5 -5.37 12.01 -11.39
C SER A 5 -6.08 10.67 -11.19
N SER A 6 -5.92 9.75 -12.14
CA SER A 6 -6.51 8.42 -12.04
C SER A 6 -5.95 7.62 -10.88
N LEU A 7 -4.67 7.79 -10.55
CA LEU A 7 -4.04 7.13 -9.40
C LEU A 7 -4.52 7.71 -8.07
N THR A 8 -4.67 9.03 -7.97
CA THR A 8 -5.17 9.67 -6.74
C THR A 8 -6.58 9.23 -6.38
N GLU A 9 -7.43 9.00 -7.39
CA GLU A 9 -8.77 8.45 -7.19
C GLU A 9 -8.72 6.97 -6.81
N MET A 10 -7.89 6.17 -7.50
CA MET A 10 -7.79 4.72 -7.26
C MET A 10 -7.25 4.37 -5.87
N VAL A 11 -6.32 5.19 -5.36
CA VAL A 11 -5.64 4.97 -4.06
C VAL A 11 -6.42 5.61 -2.90
N ASP A 12 -7.51 6.32 -3.20
CA ASP A 12 -8.33 7.09 -2.23
C ASP A 12 -7.46 8.00 -1.34
N VAL A 13 -6.83 8.99 -1.98
CA VAL A 13 -5.96 9.94 -1.28
C VAL A 13 -6.80 10.85 -0.40
N SER A 14 -6.77 10.60 0.91
CA SER A 14 -7.55 11.34 1.89
C SER A 14 -6.90 11.27 3.28
N LYS A 15 -7.47 12.02 4.24
CA LYS A 15 -7.00 12.02 5.63
C LYS A 15 -7.15 10.65 6.29
N PHE A 16 -8.19 9.89 5.92
CA PHE A 16 -8.51 8.59 6.51
C PHE A 16 -8.10 7.41 5.60
N GLY A 17 -7.86 7.69 4.31
CA GLY A 17 -7.36 6.75 3.33
C GLY A 17 -5.83 6.82 3.22
N SER A 18 -5.36 6.80 1.98
CA SER A 18 -3.93 6.74 1.69
C SER A 18 -3.30 8.13 1.57
N ARG A 19 -1.98 8.19 1.68
CA ARG A 19 -1.19 9.33 1.19
C ARG A 19 -0.44 8.94 -0.07
N ILE A 20 -0.18 9.92 -0.92
CA ILE A 20 0.57 9.73 -2.16
C ILE A 20 1.77 10.68 -2.20
N ALA A 21 2.87 10.20 -2.76
CA ALA A 21 4.01 10.99 -3.16
C ALA A 21 4.35 10.68 -4.62
N VAL A 22 4.94 11.64 -5.32
CA VAL A 22 5.34 11.47 -6.72
C VAL A 22 6.80 11.84 -6.86
N VAL A 23 7.61 10.92 -7.36
CA VAL A 23 9.04 11.10 -7.59
C VAL A 23 9.30 11.18 -9.09
N ASN A 24 10.14 12.13 -9.49
CA ASN A 24 10.62 12.22 -10.86
C ASN A 24 11.59 11.07 -11.14
N GLY A 25 11.17 10.13 -11.98
CA GLY A 25 11.93 8.90 -12.26
C GLY A 25 13.33 9.11 -12.84
N ASN A 26 13.62 10.26 -13.46
CA ASN A 26 14.96 10.58 -13.97
C ASN A 26 15.87 11.08 -12.84
N SER A 27 15.42 12.10 -12.11
CA SER A 27 16.26 12.82 -11.15
C SER A 27 16.19 12.30 -9.71
N GLY A 28 15.21 11.46 -9.39
CA GLY A 28 14.90 11.03 -8.01
C GLY A 28 14.29 12.12 -7.12
N LYS A 29 14.06 13.34 -7.64
CA LYS A 29 13.47 14.43 -6.85
C LYS A 29 11.96 14.26 -6.70
N TYR A 30 11.44 14.56 -5.52
CA TYR A 30 9.99 14.61 -5.28
C TYR A 30 9.37 15.75 -6.10
N MET A 31 8.44 15.40 -6.98
CA MET A 31 7.54 16.33 -7.67
C MET A 31 6.34 16.68 -6.78
N VAL A 32 5.94 15.73 -5.93
CA VAL A 32 4.88 15.88 -4.93
C VAL A 32 5.38 15.18 -3.67
N ASN A 33 5.45 15.92 -2.56
CA ASN A 33 5.77 15.34 -1.26
C ASN A 33 4.60 14.49 -0.75
N PRO A 34 4.82 13.55 0.19
CA PRO A 34 3.73 12.74 0.73
C PRO A 34 2.61 13.60 1.28
N THR A 35 1.40 13.40 0.76
CA THR A 35 0.24 14.20 1.14
C THR A 35 -1.06 13.39 1.15
N HIS A 36 -1.96 13.78 2.05
CA HIS A 36 -3.33 13.28 2.15
C HIS A 36 -4.34 14.15 1.38
N SER A 37 -3.85 15.15 0.62
CA SER A 37 -4.68 16.14 -0.05
C SER A 37 -4.52 16.05 -1.57
N VAL A 38 -5.58 15.60 -2.25
CA VAL A 38 -5.67 15.61 -3.72
C VAL A 38 -5.39 17.01 -4.28
N MET A 39 -5.89 18.06 -3.62
CA MET A 39 -5.63 19.45 -4.02
C MET A 39 -4.13 19.78 -4.00
N GLN A 40 -3.41 19.36 -2.96
CA GLN A 40 -1.97 19.58 -2.86
C GLN A 40 -1.22 18.87 -3.99
N VAL A 41 -1.61 17.63 -4.31
CA VAL A 41 -1.04 16.87 -5.43
C VAL A 41 -1.15 17.68 -6.73
N PHE A 42 -2.34 18.21 -7.04
CA PHE A 42 -2.52 19.00 -8.27
C PHE A 42 -1.76 20.32 -8.26
N GLN A 43 -1.65 21.00 -7.12
CA GLN A 43 -0.87 22.24 -6.98
C GLN A 43 0.62 22.00 -7.23
N ASP A 44 1.19 20.96 -6.62
CA ASP A 44 2.61 20.60 -6.75
C ASP A 44 2.95 20.05 -8.15
N LEU A 45 2.02 19.34 -8.78
CA LEU A 45 2.19 18.89 -10.17
C LEU A 45 2.11 20.04 -11.17
N LYS A 46 1.33 21.09 -10.87
CA LYS A 46 1.24 22.27 -11.72
C LYS A 46 2.56 23.05 -11.74
N SER A 47 3.24 23.16 -10.60
CA SER A 47 4.57 23.80 -10.54
C SER A 47 5.65 22.94 -11.23
N SER A 48 5.44 21.62 -11.29
CA SER A 48 6.32 20.66 -11.95
C SER A 48 5.99 20.42 -13.44
N TYR A 49 5.04 21.17 -14.02
CA TYR A 49 4.57 20.96 -15.39
C TYR A 49 5.68 21.20 -16.42
N GLY A 50 5.85 20.27 -17.36
CA GLY A 50 6.91 20.32 -18.39
C GLY A 50 8.18 19.54 -18.03
N ASN A 51 8.38 19.16 -16.77
CA ASN A 51 9.54 18.39 -16.31
C ASN A 51 9.24 16.88 -16.19
N PHE A 52 8.44 16.32 -17.10
CA PHE A 52 8.17 14.88 -17.09
C PHE A 52 9.42 14.11 -17.55
N PRO A 53 9.83 13.06 -16.83
CA PRO A 53 11.03 12.32 -17.15
C PRO A 53 10.89 11.60 -18.49
N THR A 54 11.91 11.69 -19.33
CA THR A 54 12.03 10.94 -20.59
C THR A 54 12.69 9.58 -20.40
N PHE A 55 13.40 9.39 -19.29
CA PHE A 55 14.05 8.14 -18.91
C PHE A 55 13.85 7.84 -17.42
N LEU A 56 14.00 6.57 -17.04
CA LEU A 56 13.88 6.11 -15.67
C LEU A 56 15.27 5.72 -15.12
N SER A 57 15.75 6.50 -14.16
CA SER A 57 16.83 6.11 -13.26
C SER A 57 16.22 5.44 -12.02
N LEU A 58 16.08 4.11 -12.08
CA LEU A 58 15.49 3.34 -10.99
C LEU A 58 16.32 3.47 -9.71
N GLU A 59 17.64 3.40 -9.81
CA GLU A 59 18.57 3.57 -8.69
C GLU A 59 18.33 4.89 -7.96
N GLN A 60 18.37 6.02 -8.68
CA GLN A 60 18.26 7.35 -8.05
C GLN A 60 16.90 7.55 -7.39
N SER A 61 15.85 7.01 -8.02
CA SER A 61 14.48 7.04 -7.49
C SER A 61 14.38 6.23 -6.20
N LEU A 62 14.89 5.00 -6.20
CA LEU A 62 14.86 4.12 -5.02
C LEU A 62 15.71 4.67 -3.87
N LEU A 63 16.89 5.24 -4.13
CA LEU A 63 17.72 5.89 -3.10
C LEU A 63 16.98 7.05 -2.44
N SER A 64 16.30 7.87 -3.24
CA SER A 64 15.56 9.03 -2.75
C SER A 64 14.32 8.62 -1.94
N ILE A 65 13.67 7.52 -2.34
CA ILE A 65 12.55 6.93 -1.59
C ILE A 65 13.04 6.31 -0.28
N SER A 66 14.07 5.47 -0.34
CA SER A 66 14.74 4.85 0.82
C SER A 66 15.13 5.89 1.87
N SER A 67 15.87 6.92 1.47
CA SER A 67 16.30 7.99 2.39
C SER A 67 15.12 8.72 3.04
N HIS A 68 13.99 8.85 2.33
CA HIS A 68 12.79 9.48 2.87
C HIS A 68 12.06 8.57 3.85
N MET A 69 11.87 7.29 3.51
CA MET A 69 11.28 6.29 4.40
C MET A 69 12.08 6.14 5.69
N ASP A 70 13.41 6.19 5.58
CA ASP A 70 14.34 6.16 6.70
C ASP A 70 14.15 7.34 7.65
N ALA A 71 14.04 8.55 7.09
CA ALA A 71 13.78 9.75 7.87
C ALA A 71 12.42 9.68 8.58
N GLU A 72 11.37 9.22 7.89
CA GLU A 72 10.05 9.05 8.50
C GLU A 72 10.04 8.01 9.62
N ASN A 73 10.69 6.87 9.41
CA ASN A 73 10.78 5.83 10.43
C ASN A 73 11.59 6.28 11.65
N SER A 74 12.66 7.04 11.44
CA SER A 74 13.47 7.57 12.56
C SER A 74 12.69 8.54 13.45
N ASN A 75 11.70 9.24 12.89
CA ASN A 75 10.83 10.16 13.62
C ASN A 75 9.67 9.45 14.34
N LYS A 76 9.36 8.21 13.97
CA LYS A 76 8.29 7.39 14.57
C LYS A 76 8.82 6.55 15.71
N THR A 77 9.16 7.18 16.83
CA THR A 77 9.77 6.48 17.98
C THR A 77 8.83 5.51 18.72
N ASN A 78 7.52 5.49 18.45
CA ASN A 78 6.53 4.64 19.15
C ASN A 78 5.39 4.13 18.24
N ASP A 79 5.49 4.32 16.93
CA ASP A 79 4.43 3.92 16.00
C ASP A 79 4.67 2.46 15.61
N TRP A 80 4.22 1.50 16.44
CA TRP A 80 4.37 0.05 16.24
C TRP A 80 3.56 -0.52 15.06
N SER A 81 3.18 0.34 14.12
CA SER A 81 2.31 0.00 13.01
C SER A 81 2.90 0.56 11.72
N GLY A 82 3.61 -0.29 10.99
CA GLY A 82 3.98 -0.01 9.61
C GLY A 82 2.72 0.01 8.75
N LEU A 83 2.51 1.12 8.03
CA LEU A 83 1.55 1.15 6.94
C LEU A 83 2.08 0.29 5.79
N SER A 84 1.20 -0.40 5.06
CA SER A 84 1.60 -0.97 3.77
C SER A 84 2.07 0.15 2.86
N GLN A 85 3.31 0.03 2.40
CA GLN A 85 3.92 0.98 1.48
C GLN A 85 3.93 0.36 0.09
N VAL A 86 3.52 1.14 -0.91
CA VAL A 86 3.50 0.69 -2.30
C VAL A 86 4.36 1.61 -3.14
N ILE A 87 5.37 1.04 -3.78
CA ILE A 87 6.19 1.72 -4.79
C ILE A 87 5.67 1.29 -6.16
N LEU A 88 4.92 2.19 -6.81
CA LEU A 88 4.51 2.03 -8.20
C LEU A 88 5.59 2.59 -9.12
N VAL A 89 6.27 1.70 -9.84
CA VAL A 89 7.25 2.05 -10.86
C VAL A 89 6.54 2.07 -12.22
N VAL A 90 6.43 3.25 -12.82
CA VAL A 90 5.88 3.42 -14.16
C VAL A 90 7.04 3.55 -15.15
N SER A 91 7.22 2.54 -15.98
CA SER A 91 8.30 2.48 -16.97
C SER A 91 7.73 2.01 -18.29
N GLN A 92 7.74 2.84 -19.33
CA GLN A 92 7.19 2.45 -20.63
C GLN A 92 8.17 2.78 -21.73
N ASN A 93 8.48 1.80 -22.57
CA ASN A 93 9.50 1.86 -23.61
C ASN A 93 10.88 2.25 -23.05
N GLN A 94 11.22 1.82 -21.84
CA GLN A 94 12.50 2.11 -21.19
C GLN A 94 13.17 0.81 -20.76
N GLN A 95 14.35 0.54 -21.30
CA GLN A 95 15.20 -0.54 -20.83
C GLN A 95 16.13 -0.01 -19.73
N ILE A 96 16.28 -0.81 -18.67
CA ILE A 96 17.22 -0.50 -17.58
C ILE A 96 18.62 -0.93 -18.06
N SER A 97 19.62 -0.06 -17.92
CA SER A 97 21.01 -0.44 -18.20
C SER A 97 21.50 -1.48 -17.19
N THR A 98 22.43 -2.35 -17.58
CA THR A 98 22.99 -3.39 -16.70
C THR A 98 23.59 -2.82 -15.41
N ASP A 99 24.28 -1.68 -15.47
CA ASP A 99 24.86 -1.05 -14.28
C ASP A 99 23.78 -0.52 -13.32
N ALA A 100 22.69 0.05 -13.85
CA ALA A 100 21.57 0.52 -13.06
C ALA A 100 20.76 -0.65 -12.48
N PHE A 101 20.73 -1.78 -13.19
CA PHE A 101 20.10 -3.01 -12.74
C PHE A 101 20.77 -3.58 -11.49
N ASP A 102 22.09 -3.72 -11.47
CA ASP A 102 22.84 -4.25 -10.33
C ASP A 102 22.75 -3.35 -9.08
N ARG A 103 22.73 -2.03 -9.29
CA ARG A 103 22.58 -1.06 -8.20
C ARG A 103 21.17 -1.06 -7.63
N ALA A 104 20.15 -1.08 -8.50
CA ALA A 104 18.76 -1.22 -8.08
C ALA A 104 18.54 -2.54 -7.31
N LYS A 105 19.14 -3.64 -7.75
CA LYS A 105 19.12 -4.92 -7.03
C LYS A 105 19.66 -4.80 -5.61
N THR A 106 20.82 -4.17 -5.44
CA THR A 106 21.44 -3.98 -4.12
C THR A 106 20.54 -3.18 -3.19
N ILE A 107 19.91 -2.11 -3.70
CA ILE A 107 18.97 -1.29 -2.94
C ILE A 107 17.72 -2.10 -2.57
N LEU A 108 17.13 -2.84 -3.52
CA LEU A 108 15.96 -3.68 -3.27
C LEU A 108 16.22 -4.74 -2.20
N GLN A 109 17.43 -5.33 -2.18
CA GLN A 109 17.83 -6.27 -1.12
C GLN A 109 17.96 -5.58 0.25
N GLY A 110 18.50 -4.36 0.28
CA GLY A 110 18.65 -3.58 1.51
C GLY A 110 17.31 -3.16 2.10
N GLU A 111 16.49 -2.47 1.30
CA GLU A 111 15.17 -1.95 1.70
C GLU A 111 14.25 -3.06 2.20
N TYR A 112 14.30 -4.22 1.55
CA TYR A 112 13.48 -5.35 1.92
C TYR A 112 13.68 -5.83 3.37
N THR A 113 14.93 -5.86 3.85
CA THR A 113 15.22 -6.29 5.23
C THR A 113 14.70 -5.30 6.28
N LYS A 114 14.38 -4.07 5.84
CA LYS A 114 13.95 -2.97 6.69
C LYS A 114 12.43 -2.78 6.68
N TYR A 115 11.78 -3.08 5.55
CA TYR A 115 10.35 -2.83 5.33
C TYR A 115 9.63 -4.12 4.89
N HIS A 116 9.10 -4.85 5.86
CA HIS A 116 8.39 -6.12 5.62
C HIS A 116 7.06 -5.97 4.86
N ASP A 117 6.49 -4.76 4.85
CA ASP A 117 5.19 -4.44 4.22
C ASP A 117 5.34 -3.53 3.00
N LEU A 118 6.48 -3.63 2.31
CA LEU A 118 6.80 -2.89 1.10
C LEU A 118 6.46 -3.70 -0.15
N TYR A 119 5.54 -3.18 -0.95
CA TYR A 119 5.10 -3.77 -2.21
C TYR A 119 5.64 -2.96 -3.38
N PHE A 120 6.12 -3.66 -4.40
CA PHE A 120 6.53 -3.08 -5.68
C PHE A 120 5.50 -3.45 -6.74
N ILE A 121 4.97 -2.45 -7.42
CA ILE A 121 4.14 -2.65 -8.62
C ILE A 121 4.90 -2.10 -9.82
N PHE A 122 5.18 -2.93 -10.80
CA PHE A 122 5.78 -2.50 -12.07
C PHE A 122 4.69 -2.36 -13.13
N LEU A 123 4.39 -1.12 -13.52
CA LEU A 123 3.54 -0.81 -14.67
C LEU A 123 4.45 -0.62 -15.89
N THR A 124 4.52 -1.64 -16.76
CA THR A 124 5.52 -1.72 -17.82
C THR A 124 5.04 -2.44 -19.07
N ASP A 125 5.64 -2.11 -20.22
CA ASP A 125 5.49 -2.83 -21.49
C ASP A 125 6.52 -3.96 -21.65
N ILE A 126 7.58 -3.97 -20.81
CA ILE A 126 8.65 -4.97 -20.82
C ILE A 126 8.74 -5.62 -19.42
N PRO A 127 7.81 -6.52 -19.07
CA PRO A 127 7.75 -7.14 -17.75
C PRO A 127 8.94 -8.06 -17.47
N ASP A 128 9.51 -8.68 -18.51
CA ASP A 128 10.53 -9.71 -18.35
C ASP A 128 11.83 -9.18 -17.76
N THR A 129 12.23 -7.94 -18.08
CA THR A 129 13.40 -7.28 -17.47
C THR A 129 13.23 -7.13 -15.95
N TYR A 130 12.03 -6.79 -15.49
CA TYR A 130 11.76 -6.64 -14.05
C TYR A 130 11.58 -8.00 -13.36
N LYS A 131 10.95 -8.98 -14.04
CA LYS A 131 10.88 -10.36 -13.55
C LYS A 131 12.28 -10.96 -13.39
N GLU A 132 13.19 -10.69 -14.33
CA GLU A 132 14.59 -11.09 -14.23
C GLU A 132 15.27 -10.42 -13.03
N LEU A 133 15.12 -9.10 -12.85
CA LEU A 133 15.63 -8.37 -11.68
C LEU A 133 15.21 -9.03 -10.37
N VAL A 134 13.91 -9.31 -10.21
CA VAL A 134 13.36 -9.96 -9.01
C VAL A 134 13.78 -11.43 -8.91
N SER A 135 14.00 -12.11 -10.04
CA SER A 135 14.50 -13.50 -10.04
C SER A 135 15.87 -13.61 -9.39
N THR A 136 16.72 -12.57 -9.55
CA THR A 136 18.07 -12.51 -8.97
C THR A 136 18.09 -12.26 -7.46
N LEU A 137 16.94 -11.92 -6.85
CA LEU A 137 16.77 -11.77 -5.41
C LEU A 137 16.59 -13.15 -4.73
N SER A 138 17.53 -14.06 -4.97
CA SER A 138 17.47 -15.46 -4.52
C SER A 138 17.50 -15.65 -3.00
N SER A 139 17.87 -14.62 -2.26
CA SER A 139 17.83 -14.60 -0.79
C SER A 139 16.41 -14.71 -0.21
N TYR A 140 15.36 -14.55 -1.02
CA TYR A 140 13.97 -14.55 -0.55
C TYR A 140 13.14 -15.72 -1.08
N PRO A 141 12.21 -16.25 -0.26
CA PRO A 141 11.27 -17.28 -0.69
C PRO A 141 10.50 -16.87 -1.94
N GLU A 142 10.26 -17.81 -2.86
CA GLU A 142 9.51 -17.55 -4.08
C GLU A 142 8.08 -17.05 -3.80
N ALA A 143 7.40 -17.65 -2.82
CA ALA A 143 6.06 -17.22 -2.40
C ALA A 143 6.03 -15.75 -1.98
N PHE A 144 7.08 -15.31 -1.28
CA PHE A 144 7.23 -13.93 -0.86
C PHE A 144 7.42 -12.98 -2.06
N ARG A 145 8.31 -13.34 -2.99
CA ARG A 145 8.56 -12.54 -4.19
C ARG A 145 7.30 -12.37 -5.03
N LYS A 146 6.48 -13.42 -5.15
CA LYS A 146 5.21 -13.38 -5.88
C LYS A 146 4.17 -12.47 -5.24
N SER A 147 4.17 -12.31 -3.92
CA SER A 147 3.19 -11.46 -3.22
C SER A 147 3.59 -9.99 -3.15
N HIS A 148 4.90 -9.68 -3.15
CA HIS A 148 5.40 -8.31 -2.97
C HIS A 148 5.89 -7.65 -4.25
N PHE A 149 6.21 -8.41 -5.31
CA PHE A 149 6.56 -7.87 -6.62
C PHE A 149 5.47 -8.21 -7.62
N LEU A 150 4.67 -7.21 -7.95
CA LEU A 150 3.49 -7.32 -8.80
C LEU A 150 3.75 -6.62 -10.13
N TYR A 151 3.18 -7.15 -11.21
CA TYR A 151 3.42 -6.67 -12.56
C TYR A 151 2.09 -6.36 -13.24
N VAL A 152 2.00 -5.19 -13.87
CA VAL A 152 0.87 -4.76 -14.68
C VAL A 152 1.40 -4.44 -16.06
N GLU A 153 1.08 -5.29 -17.03
CA GLU A 153 1.53 -5.14 -18.40
C GLU A 153 0.68 -4.10 -19.13
N SER A 154 1.31 -3.07 -19.69
CA SER A 154 0.64 -2.02 -20.45
C SER A 154 1.57 -1.37 -21.46
N SER A 155 1.15 -1.39 -22.73
CA SER A 155 1.92 -0.79 -23.84
C SER A 155 1.74 0.72 -23.97
N ARG A 156 0.64 1.28 -23.43
CA ARG A 156 0.33 2.72 -23.52
C ARG A 156 0.28 3.40 -22.16
N LYS A 157 0.49 4.73 -22.20
CA LYS A 157 0.44 5.65 -21.04
C LYS A 157 -0.98 6.02 -20.63
N GLU A 158 -1.98 5.58 -21.40
CA GLU A 158 -3.38 5.96 -21.20
C GLU A 158 -4.02 5.14 -20.08
N PRO A 159 -4.65 5.79 -19.08
CA PRO A 159 -5.29 5.10 -17.95
C PRO A 159 -6.28 4.01 -18.33
N SER A 160 -6.98 4.17 -19.46
CA SER A 160 -7.95 3.19 -19.94
C SER A 160 -7.38 1.79 -20.18
N GLU A 161 -6.08 1.65 -20.48
CA GLU A 161 -5.48 0.33 -20.71
C GLU A 161 -5.14 -0.40 -19.42
N PHE A 162 -4.65 0.30 -18.39
CA PHE A 162 -4.13 -0.34 -17.18
C PHE A 162 -4.98 -0.12 -15.93
N ASN A 163 -6.01 0.74 -15.96
CA ASN A 163 -6.77 1.07 -14.74
C ASN A 163 -7.41 -0.16 -14.09
N ILE A 164 -8.07 -1.01 -14.88
CA ILE A 164 -8.70 -2.23 -14.36
C ILE A 164 -7.67 -3.19 -13.76
N PRO A 165 -6.61 -3.62 -14.49
CA PRO A 165 -5.63 -4.53 -13.91
C PRO A 165 -4.87 -3.91 -12.74
N LEU A 166 -4.53 -2.61 -12.80
CA LEU A 166 -3.86 -1.93 -11.69
C LEU A 166 -4.73 -1.85 -10.44
N MET A 167 -6.02 -1.53 -10.58
CA MET A 167 -6.96 -1.52 -9.46
C MET A 167 -7.10 -2.91 -8.84
N ARG A 168 -7.15 -3.98 -9.65
CA ARG A 168 -7.15 -5.36 -9.13
C ARG A 168 -5.86 -5.66 -8.36
N THR A 169 -4.71 -5.22 -8.85
CA THR A 169 -3.43 -5.38 -8.17
C THR A 169 -3.41 -4.66 -6.83
N PHE A 170 -3.85 -3.40 -6.75
CA PHE A 170 -3.94 -2.67 -5.48
C PHE A 170 -4.86 -3.35 -4.46
N ARG A 171 -5.96 -3.95 -4.90
CA ARG A 171 -6.89 -4.67 -4.00
C ARG A 171 -6.30 -5.93 -3.38
N ASN A 172 -5.31 -6.54 -4.04
CA ASN A 172 -4.60 -7.71 -3.49
C ASN A 172 -3.57 -7.33 -2.42
N ILE A 173 -3.27 -6.03 -2.27
CA ILE A 173 -2.38 -5.53 -1.22
C ILE A 173 -3.21 -5.40 0.05
N LYS A 174 -2.77 -6.11 1.10
CA LYS A 174 -3.47 -6.14 2.38
C LYS A 174 -3.45 -4.76 3.02
N LYS A 175 -4.59 -4.33 3.54
CA LYS A 175 -4.72 -3.07 4.29
C LYS A 175 -4.45 -3.33 5.77
N TYR A 176 -3.68 -2.46 6.44
CA TYR A 176 -3.39 -2.62 7.86
C TYR A 176 -4.47 -1.97 8.74
N LEU A 177 -4.98 -2.73 9.71
CA LEU A 177 -5.83 -2.20 10.78
C LEU A 177 -4.95 -1.71 11.92
N HIS A 178 -5.11 -0.43 12.26
CA HIS A 178 -4.41 0.21 13.37
C HIS A 178 -5.22 0.06 14.65
N ILE A 179 -4.58 -0.41 15.71
CA ILE A 179 -5.18 -0.36 17.04
C ILE A 179 -4.99 1.07 17.56
N PRO A 180 -6.07 1.80 17.89
CA PRO A 180 -5.95 3.15 18.43
C PRO A 180 -5.20 3.11 19.78
N PRO A 181 -4.48 4.18 20.15
CA PRO A 181 -3.72 4.20 21.38
C PRO A 181 -4.63 3.96 22.59
N CYS A 182 -4.27 2.97 23.43
CA CYS A 182 -4.97 2.67 24.68
C CYS A 182 -4.81 3.84 25.67
N ILE A 183 -5.89 4.57 25.94
CA ILE A 183 -5.88 5.60 26.99
C ILE A 183 -6.13 4.92 28.34
N LYS A 184 -5.13 4.94 29.23
CA LYS A 184 -5.27 4.38 30.59
C LYS A 184 -6.52 4.94 31.29
N GLY A 185 -7.36 4.06 31.81
CA GLY A 185 -8.56 4.41 32.59
C GLY A 185 -9.85 4.55 31.79
N ARG A 186 -9.84 4.28 30.49
CA ARG A 186 -11.05 4.19 29.64
C ARG A 186 -11.19 2.77 29.10
N GLY A 187 -12.37 2.19 29.26
CA GLY A 187 -12.72 0.90 28.66
C GLY A 187 -13.06 1.06 27.16
N PRO A 188 -13.27 -0.06 26.44
CA PRO A 188 -13.65 -0.05 25.02
C PRO A 188 -14.89 0.82 24.75
N ASP A 189 -15.86 0.78 25.66
CA ASP A 189 -17.14 1.49 25.57
C ASP A 189 -17.05 2.99 25.93
N SER A 190 -15.87 3.46 26.37
CA SER A 190 -15.65 4.85 26.80
C SER A 190 -15.09 5.74 25.69
N TYR A 191 -14.83 5.18 24.50
CA TYR A 191 -14.49 5.98 23.34
C TYR A 191 -15.78 6.54 22.75
N PRO A 192 -16.00 7.87 22.74
CA PRO A 192 -17.08 8.42 21.92
C PRO A 192 -16.84 7.98 20.46
N ASP A 193 -17.88 7.56 19.76
CA ASP A 193 -17.83 7.07 18.36
C ASP A 193 -17.00 7.98 17.43
N THR A 194 -16.89 9.26 17.77
CA THR A 194 -16.11 10.28 17.05
C THR A 194 -14.60 10.25 17.29
N THR A 195 -14.07 9.36 18.14
CA THR A 195 -12.63 9.29 18.51
C THR A 195 -11.98 7.94 18.28
N LEU A 196 -12.73 6.96 17.79
CA LEU A 196 -12.14 5.74 17.26
C LEU A 196 -11.55 6.08 15.90
N ASP A 197 -10.27 5.75 15.69
CA ASP A 197 -9.68 5.69 14.36
C ASP A 197 -10.47 4.63 13.58
N SER A 198 -11.53 5.10 12.93
CA SER A 198 -12.48 4.29 12.19
C SER A 198 -11.96 4.21 10.77
N TYR A 199 -11.75 2.97 10.32
CA TYR A 199 -11.43 2.71 8.93
C TYR A 199 -12.76 2.59 8.18
N GLU A 200 -13.03 3.54 7.29
CA GLU A 200 -14.17 3.47 6.39
C GLU A 200 -13.75 2.75 5.11
N ASP A 201 -14.49 1.71 4.73
CA ASP A 201 -14.25 1.00 3.48
C ASP A 201 -15.56 0.55 2.85
N TYR A 202 -15.55 0.45 1.53
CA TYR A 202 -16.72 0.04 0.75
C TYR A 202 -16.63 -1.46 0.46
N VAL A 203 -17.64 -2.20 0.91
CA VAL A 203 -17.81 -3.62 0.58
C VAL A 203 -18.82 -3.74 -0.54
N SER A 204 -18.39 -4.27 -1.68
CA SER A 204 -19.24 -4.50 -2.86
C SER A 204 -19.62 -5.98 -2.98
N ARG A 205 -20.72 -6.28 -3.69
CA ARG A 205 -21.11 -7.68 -3.94
C ARG A 205 -20.00 -8.43 -4.69
N GLN A 206 -19.71 -9.66 -4.25
CA GLN A 206 -18.70 -10.55 -4.84
C GLN A 206 -17.28 -10.00 -4.83
N GLN A 207 -16.97 -9.11 -3.89
CA GLN A 207 -15.63 -8.56 -3.70
C GLN A 207 -15.19 -8.76 -2.26
N ASP A 208 -14.02 -9.35 -2.11
CA ASP A 208 -13.41 -9.60 -0.82
C ASP A 208 -12.42 -8.47 -0.51
N ASN A 209 -12.49 -7.94 0.71
CA ASN A 209 -11.52 -6.99 1.22
C ASN A 209 -10.62 -7.71 2.25
N TYR A 210 -9.31 -7.56 2.09
CA TYR A 210 -8.33 -8.20 2.97
C TYR A 210 -7.70 -7.17 3.91
N TYR A 211 -7.83 -7.45 5.21
CA TYR A 211 -7.23 -6.66 6.27
C TYR A 211 -6.21 -7.48 7.04
N GLN A 212 -5.14 -6.84 7.48
CA GLN A 212 -4.10 -7.44 8.30
C GLN A 212 -3.87 -6.60 9.56
N ILE A 213 -3.61 -7.29 10.67
CA ILE A 213 -3.16 -6.64 11.91
C ILE A 213 -1.69 -6.99 12.07
N ASN A 214 -0.88 -6.00 12.48
CA ASN A 214 0.53 -6.20 12.66
C ASN A 214 0.79 -7.26 13.74
N SER A 215 1.64 -8.25 13.44
CA SER A 215 1.92 -9.38 14.34
C SER A 215 2.56 -8.95 15.65
N GLN A 216 3.33 -7.86 15.66
CA GLN A 216 3.89 -7.28 16.89
C GLN A 216 2.78 -6.71 17.77
N GLN A 217 1.77 -6.05 17.20
CA GLN A 217 0.60 -5.55 17.94
C GLN A 217 -0.23 -6.70 18.52
N LEU A 218 -0.40 -7.79 17.77
CA LEU A 218 -1.05 -9.01 18.25
C LEU A 218 -0.28 -9.70 19.38
N SER A 219 1.05 -9.60 19.38
CA SER A 219 1.88 -10.20 20.45
C SER A 219 1.73 -9.49 21.79
N LEU A 220 1.44 -8.19 21.78
CA LEU A 220 1.26 -7.36 22.98
C LEU A 220 -0.16 -7.47 23.56
N ASN A 221 -1.16 -7.68 22.71
CA ASN A 221 -2.57 -7.76 23.11
C ASN A 221 -3.15 -9.15 22.78
N LYS A 222 -3.35 -9.98 23.81
CA LYS A 222 -3.90 -11.34 23.63
C LYS A 222 -5.33 -11.39 23.14
N HIS A 223 -6.09 -10.30 23.26
CA HIS A 223 -7.48 -10.20 22.84
C HIS A 223 -7.72 -8.86 22.18
N PHE A 224 -8.34 -8.89 21.00
CA PHE A 224 -8.74 -7.69 20.27
C PHE A 224 -10.12 -7.93 19.66
N PHE A 225 -10.85 -6.85 19.46
CA PHE A 225 -12.20 -6.87 18.90
C PHE A 225 -12.20 -6.00 17.66
N VAL A 226 -12.72 -6.53 16.56
CA VAL A 226 -13.01 -5.73 15.37
C VAL A 226 -14.53 -5.56 15.32
N LYS A 227 -14.96 -4.31 15.39
CA LYS A 227 -16.37 -3.93 15.27
C LYS A 227 -16.60 -3.47 13.84
N PHE A 228 -17.55 -4.10 13.17
CA PHE A 228 -18.01 -3.66 11.86
C PHE A 228 -19.24 -2.78 12.03
N GLN A 229 -19.25 -1.63 11.37
CA GLN A 229 -20.40 -0.76 11.29
C GLN A 229 -20.68 -0.49 9.82
N GLY A 230 -21.88 -0.85 9.38
CA GLY A 230 -22.32 -0.68 8.01
C GLY A 230 -23.54 0.21 7.92
N VAL A 231 -23.73 0.82 6.76
CA VAL A 231 -24.91 1.61 6.43
C VAL A 231 -25.44 1.09 5.10
N SER A 232 -26.30 0.05 5.10
CA SER A 232 -27.04 -0.45 3.91
C SER A 232 -27.76 -1.78 4.21
N TYR A 233 -28.34 -2.39 3.18
CA TYR A 233 -28.96 -3.72 3.21
C TYR A 233 -28.01 -4.80 2.66
N GLY A 234 -28.06 -6.00 3.25
CA GLY A 234 -27.31 -7.18 2.79
C GLY A 234 -26.77 -8.02 3.94
N SER A 235 -25.90 -8.97 3.61
CA SER A 235 -25.10 -9.73 4.56
C SER A 235 -23.62 -9.60 4.23
N ILE A 236 -22.77 -9.54 5.24
CA ILE A 236 -21.31 -9.68 5.10
C ILE A 236 -20.88 -11.02 5.71
N THR A 237 -19.85 -11.61 5.15
CA THR A 237 -19.15 -12.73 5.76
C THR A 237 -17.76 -12.24 6.14
N VAL A 238 -17.47 -12.28 7.44
CA VAL A 238 -16.16 -11.92 7.99
C VAL A 238 -15.42 -13.22 8.27
N CYS A 239 -14.25 -13.39 7.66
CA CYS A 239 -13.38 -14.52 7.94
C CYS A 239 -12.08 -14.03 8.60
N MET A 240 -11.60 -14.81 9.56
CA MET A 240 -10.33 -14.61 10.26
C MET A 240 -9.42 -15.81 10.02
N GLU A 241 -8.16 -15.52 9.75
CA GLU A 241 -7.08 -16.52 9.68
C GLU A 241 -5.93 -16.06 10.58
N ARG A 242 -5.57 -16.87 11.59
CA ARG A 242 -4.42 -16.60 12.49
C ARG A 242 -3.18 -17.40 12.11
N THR A 243 -3.41 -18.59 11.58
CA THR A 243 -2.41 -19.53 11.06
C THR A 243 -2.96 -20.13 9.78
N HIS A 244 -2.09 -20.49 8.83
CA HIS A 244 -2.47 -20.94 7.49
C HIS A 244 -3.47 -22.12 7.42
N ASP A 245 -3.71 -22.80 8.53
CA ASP A 245 -4.55 -23.99 8.62
C ASP A 245 -5.94 -23.75 9.25
N ASN A 246 -6.22 -22.57 9.82
CA ASN A 246 -7.48 -22.32 10.54
C ASN A 246 -8.15 -21.02 10.08
N LEU A 247 -9.17 -21.17 9.24
CA LEU A 247 -10.07 -20.10 8.81
C LEU A 247 -11.38 -20.20 9.60
N GLU A 248 -11.70 -19.16 10.37
CA GLU A 248 -12.97 -19.02 11.08
C GLU A 248 -13.83 -17.95 10.41
N CYS A 249 -15.05 -18.28 9.99
CA CYS A 249 -15.94 -17.34 9.31
C CYS A 249 -17.25 -17.14 10.07
N LEU A 250 -17.68 -15.88 10.18
CA LEU A 250 -18.96 -15.46 10.74
C LEU A 250 -19.74 -14.70 9.66
N SER A 251 -21.02 -15.01 9.47
CA SER A 251 -21.88 -14.26 8.55
C SER A 251 -22.91 -13.47 9.34
N THR A 252 -23.07 -12.19 8.99
CA THR A 252 -23.95 -11.27 9.71
C THR A 252 -24.68 -10.30 8.78
N LEU A 253 -25.81 -9.78 9.23
CA LEU A 253 -26.61 -8.81 8.49
C LEU A 253 -26.12 -7.38 8.78
N TYR A 254 -26.13 -6.51 7.77
CA TYR A 254 -25.63 -5.13 7.87
C TYR A 254 -26.27 -4.27 8.97
N ASN A 255 -27.43 -4.66 9.49
CA ASN A 255 -28.21 -3.87 10.45
C ASN A 255 -27.93 -4.21 11.92
N GLU A 256 -27.04 -5.15 12.21
CA GLU A 256 -26.68 -5.51 13.59
C GLU A 256 -25.26 -5.04 13.91
N PHE A 257 -25.10 -4.35 15.04
CA PHE A 257 -23.77 -4.03 15.58
C PHE A 257 -23.14 -5.32 16.08
N GLU A 258 -22.28 -5.92 15.28
CA GLU A 258 -21.51 -7.08 15.72
C GLU A 258 -20.05 -6.74 15.96
N SER A 259 -19.63 -6.97 17.19
CA SER A 259 -18.23 -7.07 17.56
C SER A 259 -17.79 -8.52 17.35
N VAL A 260 -16.90 -8.76 16.38
CA VAL A 260 -16.25 -10.06 16.25
C VAL A 260 -15.11 -10.09 17.25
N ARG A 261 -15.22 -10.98 18.24
CA ARG A 261 -14.13 -11.26 19.17
C ARG A 261 -13.12 -12.15 18.47
N LEU A 262 -11.90 -11.67 18.33
CA LEU A 262 -10.82 -12.41 17.71
C LEU A 262 -10.00 -13.01 18.88
N ILE A 263 -10.07 -14.34 19.03
CA ILE A 263 -9.46 -15.10 20.14
C ILE A 263 -7.99 -15.37 19.84
#